data_AF-A0A932ARV6-F1
#
_entry.id   AF-A0A932ARV6-F1
#
_cell.length_a   1.000
_cell.length_b   1.000
_cell.length_c   1.000
_cell.angle_alpha   90.00
_cell.angle_beta   90.00
_cell.angle_gamma   90.00
#
_symmetry.space_group_name_H-M   'P 1'
#
loop_
_entity.id
_entity.type
_entity.pdbx_description
1 polymer ?
#
loop_
_entity_poly.entity_id
_entity_poly.type
_entity_poly.pdbx_seq_one_letter_code
_entity_poly.pdbx_strand_id
1 'polypeptide(L)'
;MARLRPYAVAALVAWTLLTWTGRLGLAWSDDASTLAGKVLATVPVVAFVALAAAAGVALLRSGPVLDGAARVLAVGLAGWSVVYWAVRLPLILANDHPAGFKVVHAVLAVVAAGLAGWVMRALGGLSVAGRRRATA
;
A
#
# COMPACT_ATOMS: atom_id res chain seq x y z
N MET A 1 -4.52 19.79 10.89
CA MET A 1 -3.60 19.17 9.91
C MET A 1 -2.40 18.42 10.52
N ALA A 2 -2.05 18.61 11.81
CA ALA A 2 -0.87 17.97 12.41
C ALA A 2 -0.86 16.42 12.48
N ARG A 3 -2.02 15.77 12.36
CA ARG A 3 -2.17 14.30 12.43
C ARG A 3 -1.77 13.56 11.15
N LEU A 4 -1.75 14.26 10.01
CA LEU A 4 -1.28 13.71 8.73
C LEU A 4 0.23 13.91 8.50
N ARG A 5 0.93 14.50 9.49
CA ARG A 5 2.38 14.80 9.41
C ARG A 5 3.28 13.59 9.14
N PRO A 6 2.91 12.34 9.49
CA PRO A 6 3.53 11.16 8.91
C PRO A 6 3.23 11.08 7.41
N TYR A 7 3.69 12.06 6.62
CA TYR A 7 3.30 12.29 5.24
C TYR A 7 3.56 11.08 4.36
N ALA A 8 4.64 10.33 4.64
CA ALA A 8 4.93 9.07 3.96
C ALA A 8 3.79 8.04 4.15
N VAL A 9 3.29 7.89 5.38
CA VAL A 9 2.19 6.96 5.70
C VAL A 9 0.88 7.46 5.11
N ALA A 10 0.60 8.76 5.24
CA ALA A 10 -0.59 9.37 4.66
C ALA A 10 -0.63 9.19 3.13
N ALA A 11 0.49 9.41 2.45
CA ALA A 11 0.62 9.24 1.01
C ALA A 11 0.42 7.78 0.58
N LEU A 12 1.04 6.83 1.29
CA LEU A 12 0.86 5.40 0.99
C LEU A 12 -0.59 4.94 1.21
N VAL A 13 -1.24 5.40 2.29
CA VAL A 13 -2.66 5.10 2.55
C VAL A 13 -3.54 5.68 1.45
N ALA A 14 -3.36 6.96 1.11
CA ALA A 14 -4.14 7.62 0.08
C ALA A 14 -3.98 6.96 -1.29
N TRP A 15 -2.74 6.67 -1.69
CA TRP A 15 -2.43 5.94 -2.92
C TRP A 15 -3.11 4.58 -2.95
N THR A 16 -2.98 3.81 -1.86
CA THR A 16 -3.57 2.46 -1.78
C THR A 16 -5.09 2.52 -1.90
N LEU A 17 -5.75 3.40 -1.16
CA LEU A 17 -7.20 3.52 -1.23
C LEU A 17 -7.65 3.94 -2.64
N LEU A 18 -6.98 4.91 -3.25
CA LEU A 18 -7.29 5.36 -4.62
C LEU A 18 -7.19 4.20 -5.63
N THR A 19 -6.06 3.49 -5.66
CA THR A 19 -5.83 2.45 -6.68
C THR A 19 -6.72 1.23 -6.48
N TRP A 20 -6.94 0.82 -5.23
CA TRP A 20 -7.60 -0.45 -4.95
C TRP A 20 -9.12 -0.34 -4.91
N THR A 21 -9.67 0.79 -4.48
CA THR A 21 -11.12 1.03 -4.60
C THR A 21 -11.52 1.24 -6.06
N GLY A 22 -10.72 1.97 -6.85
CA GLY A 22 -10.92 2.11 -8.29
C GLY A 22 -10.88 0.76 -9.03
N ARG A 23 -9.97 -0.14 -8.62
CA ARG A 23 -9.90 -1.51 -9.15
C ARG A 23 -11.16 -2.32 -8.92
N LEU A 24 -11.87 -2.12 -7.81
CA LEU A 24 -13.13 -2.81 -7.54
C LEU A 24 -14.16 -2.48 -8.61
N GLY A 25 -14.34 -1.19 -8.93
CA GLY A 25 -15.25 -0.75 -9.98
C GLY A 25 -14.92 -1.41 -11.32
N LEU A 26 -13.65 -1.36 -11.71
CA LEU A 26 -13.17 -1.96 -12.97
C LEU A 26 -13.38 -3.47 -13.04
N ALA A 27 -13.13 -4.21 -11.95
CA ALA A 27 -13.29 -5.66 -11.92
C ALA A 27 -14.76 -6.08 -12.03
N TRP A 28 -15.67 -5.28 -11.45
CA TRP A 28 -17.09 -5.60 -11.44
C TRP A 28 -17.84 -5.11 -12.68
N SER A 29 -17.34 -4.08 -13.36
CA SER A 29 -17.85 -3.60 -14.65
C SER A 29 -17.41 -4.43 -15.86
N ASP A 30 -16.51 -5.40 -15.67
CA ASP A 30 -16.07 -6.29 -16.75
C ASP A 30 -17.10 -7.41 -16.98
N ASP A 31 -17.90 -7.29 -18.04
CA ASP A 31 -18.93 -8.27 -18.39
C ASP A 31 -18.35 -9.57 -18.97
N ALA A 32 -17.09 -9.58 -19.42
CA ALA A 32 -16.43 -10.78 -19.93
C ALA A 32 -15.97 -11.72 -18.81
N SER A 33 -15.87 -11.22 -17.57
CA SER A 33 -15.40 -11.99 -16.42
C SER A 33 -16.51 -12.85 -15.80
N THR A 34 -16.20 -14.12 -15.51
CA THR A 34 -17.07 -14.99 -14.72
C THR A 34 -17.22 -14.49 -13.29
N LEU A 35 -18.29 -14.87 -12.60
CA LEU A 35 -18.48 -14.52 -11.19
C LEU A 35 -17.29 -14.96 -10.32
N ALA A 36 -16.78 -16.18 -10.53
CA ALA A 36 -15.61 -16.68 -9.84
C ALA A 36 -14.36 -15.81 -10.10
N GLY A 37 -14.16 -15.36 -11.35
CA GLY A 37 -13.10 -14.43 -11.71
C GLY A 37 -13.22 -13.09 -10.99
N LYS A 38 -14.43 -12.52 -10.91
CA LYS A 38 -14.71 -11.28 -10.17
C LYS A 38 -14.44 -11.42 -8.67
N VAL A 39 -14.83 -12.55 -8.07
CA VAL A 39 -14.56 -12.85 -6.65
C VAL A 39 -13.07 -12.95 -6.39
N LEU A 40 -12.32 -13.71 -7.21
CA LEU A 40 -10.87 -13.84 -7.06
C LEU A 40 -10.14 -12.51 -7.26
N ALA A 41 -10.61 -11.66 -8.17
CA ALA A 41 -10.07 -10.31 -8.38
C ALA A 41 -10.31 -9.38 -7.17
N THR A 42 -11.33 -9.66 -6.36
CA THR A 42 -11.70 -8.87 -5.17
C THR A 42 -10.86 -9.20 -3.94
N VAL A 43 -10.29 -10.42 -3.84
CA VAL A 43 -9.45 -10.84 -2.71
C VAL A 43 -8.31 -9.84 -2.40
N PRO A 44 -7.45 -9.45 -3.36
CA PRO A 44 -6.40 -8.48 -3.06
C PRO A 44 -6.96 -7.09 -2.74
N VAL A 45 -8.09 -6.68 -3.33
CA VAL A 45 -8.76 -5.41 -3.01
C VAL A 45 -9.10 -5.35 -1.53
N VAL A 46 -9.75 -6.39 -1.00
CA VAL A 46 -10.14 -6.44 0.41
C VAL A 46 -8.91 -6.36 1.32
N ALA A 47 -7.85 -7.11 1.03
CA ALA A 47 -6.63 -7.10 1.83
C ALA A 47 -5.98 -5.70 1.88
N PHE A 48 -5.82 -5.05 0.72
CA PHE A 48 -5.22 -3.72 0.63
C PHE A 48 -6.08 -2.64 1.27
N VAL A 49 -7.39 -2.65 1.01
CA VAL A 49 -8.31 -1.65 1.56
C VAL A 49 -8.43 -1.80 3.07
N ALA A 50 -8.56 -3.02 3.60
CA ALA A 50 -8.63 -3.25 5.04
C ALA A 50 -7.37 -2.77 5.76
N LEU A 51 -6.19 -3.09 5.22
CA LEU A 51 -4.92 -2.69 5.81
C LEU A 51 -4.67 -1.19 5.71
N ALA A 52 -5.02 -0.56 4.58
CA ALA A 52 -4.95 0.88 4.40
C ALA A 52 -5.94 1.63 5.30
N ALA A 53 -7.17 1.11 5.47
CA ALA A 53 -8.14 1.66 6.39
C ALA A 53 -7.67 1.57 7.85
N ALA A 54 -7.12 0.42 8.26
CA ALA A 54 -6.55 0.24 9.59
C ALA A 54 -5.39 1.22 9.85
N ALA A 55 -4.44 1.32 8.92
CA ALA A 55 -3.33 2.26 9.02
C ALA A 55 -3.81 3.73 9.01
N GLY A 56 -4.80 4.06 8.19
CA GLY A 56 -5.41 5.39 8.12
C GLY A 56 -6.14 5.77 9.41
N VAL A 57 -6.94 4.87 9.98
CA VAL A 57 -7.61 5.07 11.27
C VAL A 57 -6.58 5.23 12.38
N ALA A 58 -5.53 4.40 12.41
CA ALA A 58 -4.47 4.50 13.39
C ALA A 58 -3.71 5.84 13.26
N LEU A 59 -3.45 6.32 12.04
CA LEU A 59 -2.86 7.62 11.76
C LEU A 59 -3.74 8.78 12.26
N LEU A 60 -5.05 8.72 12.02
CA LEU A 60 -6.00 9.76 12.45
C LEU A 60 -6.20 9.79 13.98
N ARG A 61 -6.11 8.62 14.64
CA ARG A 61 -6.17 8.53 16.10
C ARG A 61 -4.85 8.93 16.76
N SER A 62 -3.73 8.64 16.10
CA SER A 62 -2.41 9.09 16.50
C SER A 62 -2.31 10.62 16.48
N GLY A 63 -1.49 11.15 17.38
CA GLY A 63 -1.07 12.56 17.34
C GLY A 63 -0.02 12.80 16.24
N PRO A 64 0.83 13.82 16.37
CA PRO A 64 1.93 14.05 15.42
C PRO A 64 3.01 12.95 15.43
N VAL A 65 2.98 12.05 16.41
CA VAL A 65 3.89 10.91 16.56
C VAL A 65 3.08 9.62 16.54
N LEU A 66 3.46 8.68 15.68
CA LEU A 66 2.83 7.36 15.60
C LEU A 66 3.23 6.50 16.79
N ASP A 67 2.23 5.89 17.43
CA ASP A 67 2.41 4.86 18.44
C ASP A 67 2.91 3.53 17.81
N GLY A 68 3.18 2.54 18.66
CA GLY A 68 3.71 1.25 18.22
C GLY A 68 2.77 0.51 17.26
N ALA A 69 1.46 0.52 17.53
CA ALA A 69 0.48 -0.18 16.70
C ALA A 69 0.33 0.47 15.32
N ALA A 70 0.24 1.81 15.27
CA ALA A 70 0.17 2.56 14.02
C ALA A 70 1.43 2.37 13.16
N ARG A 71 2.61 2.27 13.80
CA ARG A 71 3.87 1.94 13.11
C ARG A 71 3.83 0.53 12.52
N VAL A 72 3.37 -0.47 13.28
CA VAL A 72 3.26 -1.86 12.78
C VAL A 72 2.31 -1.92 11.58
N LEU A 73 1.16 -1.26 11.64
CA LEU A 73 0.22 -1.21 10.52
C LEU A 73 0.81 -0.52 9.29
N ALA A 74 1.52 0.59 9.48
CA ALA A 74 2.17 1.32 8.38
C ALA A 74 3.29 0.50 7.72
N VAL A 75 4.13 -0.16 8.51
CA VAL A 75 5.19 -1.05 8.01
C VAL A 75 4.60 -2.29 7.36
N GLY A 76 3.54 -2.86 7.93
CA GLY A 76 2.80 -3.99 7.37
C GLY A 76 2.22 -3.65 6.00
N LEU A 77 1.58 -2.49 5.86
CA LEU A 77 1.06 -2.00 4.57
C LEU A 77 2.18 -1.82 3.54
N ALA A 78 3.29 -1.20 3.94
CA ALA A 78 4.44 -1.00 3.08
C ALA A 78 5.04 -2.34 2.61
N GLY A 79 5.27 -3.28 3.53
CA GLY A 79 5.80 -4.60 3.23
C GLY A 79 4.87 -5.41 2.33
N TRP A 80 3.58 -5.44 2.65
CA TRP A 80 2.56 -6.10 1.85
C TRP A 80 2.51 -5.57 0.41
N SER A 81 2.57 -4.24 0.25
CA SER A 81 2.59 -3.59 -1.06
C SER A 81 3.80 -4.03 -1.89
N VAL A 82 4.99 -4.05 -1.30
CA VAL A 82 6.21 -4.50 -1.99
C VAL A 82 6.11 -5.97 -2.40
N VAL A 83 5.71 -6.86 -1.49
CA VAL A 83 5.58 -8.30 -1.77
C VAL A 83 4.58 -8.56 -2.88
N TYR A 84 3.40 -7.94 -2.81
CA TYR A 84 2.37 -8.09 -3.84
C TYR A 84 2.89 -7.68 -5.21
N TRP A 85 3.50 -6.50 -5.33
CA TRP A 85 3.97 -6.00 -6.62
C TRP A 85 5.19 -6.76 -7.15
N ALA A 86 6.06 -7.25 -6.27
CA ALA A 86 7.19 -8.10 -6.64
C ALA A 86 6.75 -9.40 -7.32
N VAL A 87 5.58 -9.94 -6.95
CA VAL A 87 4.99 -11.13 -7.61
C VAL A 87 4.12 -10.72 -8.79
N ARG A 88 3.25 -9.71 -8.61
CA ARG A 88 2.22 -9.38 -9.58
C ARG A 88 2.78 -8.74 -10.85
N LEU A 89 3.76 -7.85 -10.74
CA LEU A 89 4.30 -7.17 -11.92
C LEU A 89 4.99 -8.16 -12.88
N PRO A 90 5.90 -9.06 -12.44
CA PRO A 90 6.48 -10.06 -13.33
C PRO A 90 5.44 -10.94 -14.03
N LEU A 91 4.41 -11.38 -13.31
CA LEU A 91 3.31 -12.15 -13.90
C LEU A 91 2.57 -11.37 -15.00
N ILE A 92 2.35 -10.06 -14.80
CA ILE A 92 1.72 -9.21 -15.83
C ILE A 92 2.65 -9.03 -17.04
N LEU A 93 3.96 -8.87 -16.82
CA LEU A 93 4.91 -8.67 -17.90
C LEU A 93 5.11 -9.94 -18.73
N ALA A 94 5.08 -11.11 -18.09
CA ALA A 94 5.25 -12.42 -18.72
C ALA A 94 4.00 -12.89 -19.49
N ASN A 95 2.80 -12.48 -19.09
CA ASN A 95 1.56 -12.85 -19.78
C ASN A 95 1.30 -11.96 -21.01
N ASP A 96 0.42 -12.45 -21.89
CA ASP A 96 0.00 -11.74 -23.09
C ASP A 96 -1.05 -10.67 -22.73
N HIS A 97 -0.55 -9.45 -22.51
CA HIS A 97 -1.34 -8.28 -22.22
C HIS A 97 -0.94 -7.14 -23.16
N PRO A 98 -1.90 -6.28 -23.57
CA PRO A 98 -1.58 -5.09 -24.36
C PRO A 98 -0.49 -4.23 -23.70
N ALA A 99 0.37 -3.60 -24.50
CA ALA A 99 1.48 -2.80 -23.99
C ALA A 99 1.03 -1.71 -22.99
N GLY A 100 -0.08 -1.02 -23.27
CA GLY A 100 -0.66 -0.03 -22.36
C GLY A 100 -1.01 -0.60 -20.98
N PHE A 101 -1.54 -1.82 -20.92
CA PHE A 101 -1.84 -2.51 -19.66
C PHE A 101 -0.55 -2.77 -18.86
N LYS A 102 0.51 -3.25 -19.52
CA LYS A 102 1.81 -3.50 -18.89
C LYS A 102 2.43 -2.21 -18.35
N VAL A 103 2.39 -1.13 -19.12
CA VAL A 103 2.92 0.19 -18.73
C VAL A 103 2.19 0.74 -17.50
N VAL A 104 0.86 0.74 -17.49
CA VAL A 104 0.07 1.22 -16.34
C VAL A 104 0.45 0.45 -15.08
N HIS A 105 0.51 -0.88 -15.14
CA HIS A 105 0.85 -1.69 -13.97
C HIS A 105 2.29 -1.53 -13.51
N ALA A 106 3.23 -1.31 -14.44
CA ALA A 106 4.61 -0.98 -14.09
C ALA A 106 4.69 0.35 -13.33
N VAL A 107 4.00 1.40 -13.81
CA VAL A 107 3.94 2.69 -13.10
C VAL A 107 3.30 2.54 -11.72
N LEU A 108 2.18 1.82 -11.62
CA LEU A 108 1.52 1.57 -10.34
C LEU A 108 2.44 0.85 -9.35
N ALA A 109 3.18 -0.16 -9.81
CA ALA A 109 4.15 -0.90 -9.01
C ALA A 109 5.29 -0.01 -8.51
N VAL A 110 5.86 0.82 -9.40
CA VAL A 110 6.95 1.74 -9.07
C VAL A 110 6.52 2.77 -8.04
N VAL A 111 5.36 3.41 -8.21
CA VAL A 111 4.84 4.39 -7.25
C VAL A 111 4.56 3.72 -5.90
N ALA A 112 3.90 2.55 -5.91
CA ALA A 112 3.62 1.80 -4.69
C ALA A 112 4.89 1.41 -3.93
N ALA A 113 5.91 0.91 -4.63
CA ALA A 113 7.20 0.55 -4.06
C ALA A 113 7.96 1.77 -3.54
N GLY A 114 7.94 2.90 -4.27
CA GLY A 114 8.56 4.15 -3.85
C GLY A 114 7.94 4.70 -2.56
N LEU A 115 6.61 4.72 -2.47
CA LEU A 115 5.89 5.13 -1.25
C LEU A 115 6.16 4.18 -0.08
N ALA A 116 6.18 2.86 -0.33
CA ALA A 116 6.54 1.88 0.69
C ALA A 116 7.97 2.07 1.21
N GLY A 117 8.94 2.29 0.31
CA GLY A 117 10.32 2.60 0.66
C GLY A 117 10.44 3.89 1.48
N TRP A 118 9.67 4.92 1.13
CA TRP A 118 9.63 6.17 1.91
C TRP A 118 9.12 5.94 3.33
N VAL A 119 8.05 5.15 3.51
CA VAL A 119 7.54 4.76 4.84
C VAL A 119 8.61 4.02 5.64
N MET A 120 9.25 2.99 5.04
CA MET A 120 10.28 2.20 5.72
C MET A 120 11.46 3.06 6.15
N ARG A 121 11.92 4.01 5.31
CA ARG A 121 12.99 4.95 5.67
C ARG A 121 12.57 5.91 6.78
N ALA A 122 11.37 6.48 6.68
CA ALA A 122 10.87 7.44 7.65
C ALA A 122 10.68 6.82 9.05
N LEU A 123 10.27 5.55 9.13
CA LEU A 123 10.05 4.86 10.40
C LEU A 123 11.29 4.11 10.92
N GLY A 124 12.17 3.64 10.03
CA GLY A 124 13.44 3.00 10.37
C GLY A 124 14.48 3.97 10.95
N GLY A 125 14.54 5.21 10.44
CA GLY A 125 15.42 6.24 11.01
C GLY A 125 15.09 6.58 12.48
N LEU A 126 13.81 6.51 12.85
CA LEU A 126 13.33 6.78 14.20
C LEU A 126 13.71 5.70 15.21
N SER A 127 13.87 4.44 14.78
CA SER A 127 14.21 3.32 15.66
C SER A 127 15.72 3.20 15.93
N VAL A 128 16.57 3.67 15.01
CA VAL A 128 18.03 3.77 15.22
C VAL A 128 18.37 4.95 16.14
N ALA A 129 17.72 6.10 15.97
CA ALA A 129 17.93 7.28 16.81
C ALA A 129 17.46 7.05 18.27
N GLY A 130 16.33 6.37 18.47
CA GLY A 130 15.83 6.05 19.81
C GLY A 130 16.73 5.11 20.60
N ARG A 131 17.32 4.09 19.94
CA ARG A 131 18.29 3.18 20.57
C ARG A 131 19.56 3.90 21.05
N ARG A 132 20.09 4.86 20.27
CA ARG A 132 21.30 5.61 20.64
C ARG A 132 21.13 6.51 21.87
N ARG A 133 19.91 6.97 22.18
CA ARG A 133 19.62 7.79 23.38
C ARG A 133 19.41 6.96 24.65
N ALA A 134 19.06 5.68 24.53
CA ALA A 134 18.87 4.81 25.69
C ALA A 134 20.20 4.22 26.23
N THR A 135 21.27 4.35 25.45
CA THR A 135 22.62 3.83 25.76
C THR A 135 23.63 4.93 26.09
N ALA A 136 23.19 6.19 26.21
CA ALA A 136 24.00 7.36 26.54
C ALA A 136 23.50 7.96 27.85
#